data_AF-A0AAD7R3V1-F1
#
_entry.id   AF-A0AAD7R3V1-F1
#
_cell.length_a   1.000
_cell.length_b   1.000
_cell.length_c   1.000
_cell.angle_alpha   90.00
_cell.angle_beta   90.00
_cell.angle_gamma   90.00
#
_symmetry.space_group_name_H-M   'P 1'
#
loop_
_entity.id
_entity.type
_entity.pdbx_description
1 polymer ?
#
loop_
_entity_poly.entity_id
_entity_poly.type
_entity_poly.pdbx_seq_one_letter_code
_entity_poly.pdbx_strand_id
1 'polypeptide(L)'
;MRRYAADISSLAEEFQQRFRDFAAIEQEITLFPSPFSVDPDDAPHHLQLELIELQCGAAECRSRHQQLPLVTFYRQLDKGRFQEIRTFAKKC
;
A
#
# COMPACT_ATOMS: atom_id res chain seq x y z
N MET A 1 13.69 26.34 -22.22
CA MET A 1 13.18 25.69 -20.98
C MET A 1 14.26 25.62 -19.91
N ARG A 2 14.72 26.75 -19.35
CA ARG A 2 15.76 26.76 -18.29
C ARG A 2 15.46 27.64 -17.07
N ARG A 3 14.38 28.45 -17.13
CA ARG A 3 14.11 29.50 -16.12
C ARG A 3 13.82 28.96 -14.72
N TYR A 4 13.33 27.72 -14.61
CA TYR A 4 12.92 27.10 -13.35
C TYR A 4 13.68 25.81 -13.03
N ALA A 5 14.70 25.44 -13.82
CA ALA A 5 15.37 24.16 -13.67
C ALA A 5 16.07 24.04 -12.30
N ALA A 6 16.69 25.12 -11.84
CA ALA A 6 17.33 25.18 -10.53
C ALA A 6 16.29 25.10 -9.39
N ASP A 7 15.21 25.89 -9.49
CA ASP A 7 14.15 25.91 -8.47
C ASP A 7 13.45 24.55 -8.35
N ILE A 8 13.19 23.86 -9.48
CA ILE A 8 12.61 22.52 -9.50
C ILE A 8 13.55 21.49 -8.87
N SER A 9 14.86 21.58 -9.16
CA SER A 9 15.85 20.66 -8.60
C SER A 9 15.97 20.83 -7.09
N SER A 10 16.04 22.08 -6.62
CA SER A 10 16.07 22.41 -5.19
C SER A 10 14.80 21.94 -4.47
N LEU A 11 13.63 22.11 -5.10
CA LEU A 11 12.38 21.61 -4.55
C LEU A 11 12.39 20.08 -4.44
N ALA A 12 12.87 19.37 -5.46
CA ALA A 12 12.97 17.91 -5.46
C ALA A 12 13.90 17.40 -4.34
N GLU A 13 15.05 18.04 -4.12
CA GLU A 13 15.97 17.72 -3.02
C GLU A 13 15.31 17.93 -1.64
N GLU A 14 14.61 19.05 -1.45
CA GLU A 14 13.86 19.32 -0.21
C GLU A 14 12.78 18.26 0.04
N PHE A 15 12.06 17.83 -1.00
CA PHE A 15 11.10 16.72 -0.89
C PHE A 15 11.81 15.43 -0.48
N GLN A 16 12.89 15.05 -1.17
CA GLN A 16 13.64 13.83 -0.83
C GLN A 16 14.19 13.85 0.59
N GLN A 17 14.64 15.01 1.09
CA GLN A 17 15.13 15.15 2.45
C GLN A 17 14.00 15.06 3.48
N ARG A 18 12.88 15.74 3.26
CA ARG A 18 11.74 15.74 4.20
C ARG A 18 10.99 14.41 4.24
N PHE A 19 10.94 13.71 3.11
CA PHE A 19 10.29 12.40 2.97
C PHE A 19 11.30 11.25 3.06
N ARG A 20 12.54 11.50 3.49
CA ARG A 20 13.55 10.44 3.63
C ARG A 20 13.08 9.31 4.55
N ASP A 21 12.40 9.67 5.64
CA ASP A 21 11.87 8.71 6.61
C ASP A 21 10.66 7.94 6.05
N PHE A 22 9.98 8.49 5.04
CA PHE A 22 8.85 7.82 4.39
C PHE A 22 9.30 6.63 3.55
N ALA A 23 10.56 6.59 3.09
CA ALA A 23 11.09 5.43 2.38
C ALA A 23 11.01 4.14 3.21
N ALA A 24 11.08 4.24 4.54
CA ALA A 24 10.97 3.09 5.44
C ALA A 24 9.53 2.53 5.53
N ILE A 25 8.52 3.34 5.20
CA ILE A 25 7.10 2.98 5.27
C ILE A 25 6.39 3.07 3.91
N GLU A 26 7.14 3.33 2.83
CA GLU A 26 6.62 3.55 1.48
C GLU A 26 5.85 2.33 0.99
N GLN A 27 6.38 1.14 1.26
CA GLN A 27 5.72 -0.12 0.98
C GLN A 27 4.38 -0.23 1.72
N GLU A 28 4.32 0.22 2.97
CA GLU A 28 3.09 0.17 3.77
C GLU A 28 2.03 1.14 3.25
N ILE A 29 2.47 2.37 2.93
CA ILE A 29 1.63 3.43 2.36
C ILE A 29 1.11 3.05 0.97
N THR A 30 1.81 2.20 0.23
CA THR A 30 1.39 1.77 -1.11
C THR A 30 0.50 0.53 -1.04
N LEU A 31 0.86 -0.45 -0.22
CA LEU A 31 0.15 -1.73 -0.08
C LEU A 31 -1.22 -1.58 0.56
N PHE A 32 -1.37 -0.71 1.56
CA PHE A 32 -2.64 -0.51 2.26
C PHE A 32 -3.77 0.09 1.39
N PRO A 33 -3.56 1.14 0.57
CA PRO A 33 -4.62 1.67 -0.29
C PRO A 33 -4.75 0.92 -1.61
N SER A 34 -3.72 0.17 -2.03
CA SER A 34 -3.66 -0.46 -3.35
C SER A 34 -3.20 -1.93 -3.34
N PRO A 35 -3.80 -2.80 -2.49
CA PRO A 35 -3.36 -4.19 -2.34
C PRO A 35 -3.50 -5.02 -3.62
N PHE A 36 -4.26 -4.54 -4.62
CA PHE A 36 -4.50 -5.23 -5.88
C PHE A 36 -3.61 -4.77 -7.05
N SER A 37 -2.74 -3.79 -6.80
CA SER A 37 -1.80 -3.22 -7.78
C SER A 37 -0.34 -3.39 -7.36
N VAL A 38 -0.09 -3.86 -6.13
CA VAL A 38 1.25 -4.13 -5.60
C VAL A 38 1.70 -5.52 -6.03
N ASP A 39 2.95 -5.61 -6.48
CA ASP A 39 3.60 -6.89 -6.70
C ASP A 39 3.79 -7.61 -5.36
N PRO A 40 3.32 -8.85 -5.19
CA PRO A 40 3.55 -9.59 -3.96
C PRO A 40 5.02 -9.75 -3.58
N ASP A 41 5.94 -9.75 -4.54
CA ASP A 41 7.37 -9.85 -4.25
C ASP A 41 7.92 -8.59 -3.56
N ASP A 42 7.29 -7.43 -3.79
CA ASP A 42 7.64 -6.16 -3.15
C ASP A 42 7.00 -5.97 -1.76
N ALA A 43 6.09 -6.87 -1.36
CA ALA A 43 5.43 -6.82 -0.06
C ALA A 43 6.30 -7.45 1.05
N PRO A 44 6.14 -7.03 2.32
CA PRO A 44 6.80 -7.68 3.46
C PRO A 44 6.54 -9.19 3.48
N HIS A 45 7.57 -10.02 3.70
CA HIS A 45 7.49 -11.49 3.62
C HIS A 45 6.30 -12.13 4.37
N HIS A 46 5.96 -11.62 5.55
CA HIS A 46 4.84 -12.14 6.35
C HIS A 46 3.46 -11.87 5.75
N LEU A 47 3.35 -10.96 4.77
CA LEU A 47 2.11 -10.60 4.09
C LEU A 47 1.97 -11.24 2.70
N GLN A 48 3.07 -11.73 2.11
CA GLN A 48 3.10 -12.15 0.69
C GLN A 48 2.06 -13.23 0.38
N LEU A 49 1.95 -14.27 1.21
CA LEU A 49 0.98 -15.36 0.99
C LEU A 49 -0.47 -14.89 1.07
N GLU A 50 -0.80 -14.11 2.11
CA GLU A 50 -2.15 -13.56 2.27
C GLU A 50 -2.49 -12.56 1.16
N LEU A 51 -1.50 -11.82 0.67
CA LEU A 51 -1.67 -10.86 -0.42
C LEU A 51 -1.94 -11.57 -1.74
N ILE A 52 -1.16 -12.62 -2.05
CA ILE A 52 -1.41 -13.49 -3.21
C ILE A 52 -2.82 -14.07 -3.13
N GLU A 53 -3.21 -14.60 -1.97
CA GLU A 53 -4.55 -15.15 -1.77
C GLU A 53 -5.65 -14.09 -1.95
N LEU A 54 -5.43 -12.88 -1.43
CA LEU A 54 -6.35 -11.75 -1.58
C LEU A 54 -6.51 -11.33 -3.04
N GLN A 55 -5.40 -11.26 -3.79
CA GLN A 55 -5.38 -10.90 -5.20
C GLN A 55 -5.98 -11.99 -6.09
N CYS A 56 -5.75 -13.26 -5.76
CA CYS A 56 -6.34 -14.42 -6.42
C CYS A 56 -7.83 -14.61 -6.08
N GLY A 57 -8.27 -14.08 -4.92
CA GLY A 57 -9.63 -14.15 -4.38
C GLY A 57 -10.69 -13.34 -5.13
N ALA A 58 -10.80 -13.59 -6.44
CA ALA A 58 -11.87 -13.18 -7.35
C ALA A 58 -12.20 -11.67 -7.45
N ALA A 59 -12.92 -11.32 -8.53
CA ALA A 59 -13.40 -9.96 -8.81
C ALA A 59 -14.22 -9.35 -7.66
N GLU A 60 -14.81 -10.16 -6.78
CA GLU A 60 -15.60 -9.72 -5.64
C GLU A 60 -14.76 -8.98 -4.59
N CYS A 61 -13.56 -9.46 -4.24
CA CYS A 61 -12.70 -8.75 -3.27
C CYS A 61 -12.26 -7.41 -3.83
N ARG A 62 -11.90 -7.35 -5.12
CA ARG A 62 -11.55 -6.12 -5.82
C ARG A 62 -12.74 -5.15 -5.88
N SER A 63 -13.94 -5.64 -6.18
CA SER A 63 -15.18 -4.84 -6.18
C SER A 63 -15.47 -4.28 -4.80
N ARG A 64 -15.42 -5.10 -3.74
CA ARG A 64 -15.62 -4.65 -2.35
C ARG A 64 -14.58 -3.61 -1.94
N HIS A 65 -13.33 -3.78 -2.33
CA HIS A 65 -12.28 -2.79 -2.06
C HIS A 65 -12.56 -1.45 -2.74
N GLN A 66 -13.14 -1.44 -3.95
CA GLN A 66 -13.51 -0.21 -4.65
C GLN A 66 -14.78 0.46 -4.08
N GLN A 67 -15.70 -0.32 -3.53
CA GLN A 67 -17.01 0.15 -3.06
C GLN A 67 -17.04 0.52 -1.58
N LEU A 68 -16.16 -0.06 -0.77
CA LEU A 68 -16.14 0.13 0.68
C LEU A 68 -14.98 1.04 1.10
N PRO A 69 -15.14 1.81 2.18
CA PRO A 69 -13.99 2.40 2.87
C PRO A 69 -12.98 1.32 3.25
N LEU A 70 -11.68 1.59 3.10
CA LEU A 70 -10.60 0.62 3.35
C LEU A 70 -10.73 -0.07 4.72
N VAL A 71 -11.02 0.71 5.77
CA VAL A 71 -11.18 0.18 7.13
C VAL A 71 -12.31 -0.85 7.23
N THR A 72 -13.38 -0.67 6.45
CA THR A 72 -14.52 -1.59 6.40
C THR A 72 -14.17 -2.83 5.59
N PHE A 73 -13.51 -2.64 4.45
CA PHE A 73 -13.01 -3.74 3.61
C PHE A 73 -12.11 -4.70 4.41
N TYR A 74 -11.05 -4.19 5.01
CA TYR A 74 -10.09 -5.01 5.77
C TYR A 74 -10.73 -5.68 6.99
N ARG A 75 -11.69 -5.02 7.65
CA ARG A 75 -12.40 -5.61 8.80
C ARG A 75 -13.25 -6.82 8.42
N GLN A 76 -13.80 -6.82 7.21
CA GLN A 76 -14.67 -7.87 6.67
C GLN A 76 -13.91 -9.06 6.07
N LEU A 77 -12.59 -8.97 5.87
CA LEU A 77 -11.79 -10.12 5.46
C LEU A 77 -11.89 -11.25 6.50
N ASP A 78 -11.80 -12.50 6.08
CA ASP A 78 -11.83 -13.62 7.01
C ASP A 78 -10.68 -13.51 8.04
N LYS A 79 -10.98 -13.76 9.33
CA LYS A 79 -10.02 -13.58 10.41
C LYS A 79 -8.91 -14.62 10.43
N GLY A 80 -9.21 -15.85 10.01
CA GLY A 80 -8.26 -16.96 10.03
C GLY A 80 -7.37 -16.95 8.81
N ARG A 81 -7.91 -16.56 7.65
CA ARG A 81 -7.20 -16.55 6.36
C ARG A 81 -6.36 -15.29 6.14
N PHE A 82 -6.80 -14.14 6.66
CA PHE A 82 -6.14 -12.84 6.42
C PHE A 82 -5.70 -12.19 7.73
N GLN A 83 -5.14 -12.95 8.66
CA GLN A 83 -4.78 -12.46 9.99
C GLN A 83 -3.72 -11.36 9.90
N GLU A 84 -2.67 -11.57 9.10
CA GLU A 84 -1.54 -10.68 9.00
C GLU A 84 -1.92 -9.38 8.26
N ILE A 85 -2.61 -9.46 7.13
CA ILE A 85 -3.15 -8.32 6.39
C ILE A 85 -4.10 -7.51 7.27
N ARG A 86 -4.96 -8.16 8.07
CA ARG A 86 -5.85 -7.46 9.01
C ARG A 86 -5.10 -6.79 10.15
N THR A 87 -3.98 -7.35 10.57
CA THR A 87 -3.15 -6.78 11.64
C THR A 87 -2.34 -5.61 11.11
N PHE A 88 -1.76 -5.75 9.92
CA PHE A 88 -1.11 -4.70 9.16
C PHE A 88 -2.06 -3.52 8.92
N ALA A 89 -3.28 -3.77 8.44
CA ALA A 89 -4.30 -2.77 8.17
C ALA A 89 -4.79 -1.96 9.39
N LYS A 90 -4.43 -2.35 10.62
CA LYS A 90 -4.71 -1.57 11.83
C LYS A 90 -3.60 -0.60 12.20
N LYS A 91 -2.40 -0.79 11.62
CA LYS A 91 -1.23 0.06 11.82
C LYS A 91 -1.23 1.27 10.89
N CYS A 92 -1.87 1.14 9.73
CA CYS A 92 -2.14 2.19 8.75
C CYS A 92 -3.42 2.96 9.10
#